data_AF-A0A3A9AVV0-F1
#
_entry.id   AF-A0A3A9AVV0-F1
#
_cell.length_a   1.000
_cell.length_b   1.000
_cell.length_c   1.000
_cell.angle_alpha   90.00
_cell.angle_beta   90.00
_cell.angle_gamma   90.00
#
_symmetry.space_group_name_H-M   'P 1'
#
loop_
_entity.id
_entity.type
_entity.pdbx_description
1 polymer ?
#
loop_
_entity_poly.entity_id
_entity_poly.type
_entity_poly.pdbx_seq_one_letter_code
_entity_poly.pdbx_strand_id
1 'polypeptide(L)'
;MKYTIEQQAEALVIASKACNLDAHITTFERKSDLTTWADRIIGIFYRKSMPVKRSYMTCNTLDMDFFFTKDGEAIYTYAGYADSRDATEENIVNAFRLANKMKEEMQKAIEKNDL
;
A
#
# COMPACT_ATOMS: atom_id res chain seq x y z
N MET A 1 16.59 -5.96 6.91
CA MET A 1 15.49 -5.00 6.75
C MET A 1 16.02 -3.66 7.23
N LYS A 2 15.83 -2.58 6.46
CA LYS A 2 16.23 -1.23 6.90
C LYS A 2 15.48 -0.80 8.16
N TYR A 3 14.16 -1.05 8.19
CA TYR A 3 13.27 -0.69 9.30
C TYR A 3 12.65 -1.92 9.96
N THR A 4 12.28 -1.82 11.24
CA THR A 4 11.56 -2.90 11.95
C THR A 4 10.14 -3.08 11.41
N ILE A 5 9.49 -4.18 11.79
CA ILE A 5 8.09 -4.46 11.42
C ILE A 5 7.17 -3.40 12.05
N GLU A 6 7.44 -3.04 13.30
CA GLU A 6 6.69 -2.06 14.08
C GLU A 6 6.80 -0.67 13.46
N GLN A 7 8.02 -0.24 13.10
CA GLN A 7 8.24 1.04 12.42
C GLN A 7 7.47 1.11 11.09
N GLN A 8 7.50 0.02 10.30
CA GLN A 8 6.77 -0.04 9.02
C GLN A 8 5.25 0.01 9.22
N ALA A 9 4.72 -0.75 10.18
CA ALA A 9 3.29 -0.76 10.49
C ALA A 9 2.81 0.61 10.98
N GLU A 10 3.57 1.26 11.84
CA GLU A 10 3.27 2.61 12.33
C GLU A 10 3.29 3.65 11.20
N ALA A 11 4.32 3.62 10.34
CA ALA A 11 4.40 4.51 9.20
C ALA A 11 3.22 4.34 8.23
N LEU A 12 2.76 3.09 7.99
CA LEU A 12 1.56 2.82 7.20
C LEU A 12 0.30 3.42 7.84
N VAL A 13 0.15 3.33 9.17
CA VAL A 13 -0.98 3.93 9.90
C VAL A 13 -0.97 5.45 9.79
N ILE A 14 0.18 6.09 9.98
CA ILE A 14 0.34 7.55 9.87
C ILE A 14 0.00 8.02 8.45
N ALA A 15 0.56 7.37 7.43
CA ALA A 15 0.32 7.71 6.04
C ALA A 15 -1.15 7.53 5.63
N SER A 16 -1.79 6.45 6.10
CA SER A 16 -3.21 6.18 5.82
C SER A 16 -4.09 7.32 6.35
N LYS A 17 -3.84 7.77 7.59
CA LYS A 17 -4.56 8.90 8.20
C LYS A 17 -4.33 10.21 7.42
N ALA A 18 -3.09 10.50 7.01
CA ALA A 18 -2.76 11.69 6.21
C ALA A 18 -3.43 11.70 4.82
N CYS A 19 -3.81 10.52 4.33
CA CYS A 19 -4.52 10.34 3.07
C CYS A 19 -6.04 10.17 3.22
N ASN A 20 -6.58 10.31 4.44
CA ASN A 20 -8.00 10.04 4.74
C ASN A 20 -8.45 8.63 4.33
N LEU A 21 -7.54 7.65 4.39
CA LEU A 21 -7.84 6.23 4.21
C LEU A 21 -8.07 5.57 5.57
N ASP A 22 -8.76 4.44 5.59
CA ASP A 22 -8.81 3.62 6.80
C ASP A 22 -7.39 3.16 7.19
N ALA A 23 -7.13 3.10 8.49
CA ALA A 23 -5.80 2.75 9.00
C ALA A 23 -5.65 1.24 9.28
N HIS A 24 -6.43 0.37 8.63
CA HIS A 24 -6.32 -1.07 8.83
C HIS A 24 -5.08 -1.62 8.12
N ILE A 25 -4.18 -2.22 8.90
CA ILE A 25 -2.96 -2.88 8.42
C ILE A 25 -3.14 -4.38 8.52
N THR A 26 -2.85 -5.09 7.43
CA THR A 26 -2.77 -6.55 7.39
C THR A 26 -1.31 -6.98 7.50
N THR A 27 -1.05 -8.14 8.10
CA THR A 27 0.28 -8.73 8.14
C THR A 27 0.28 -10.05 7.40
N PHE A 28 1.21 -10.25 6.47
CA PHE A 28 1.37 -11.53 5.77
C PHE A 28 2.30 -12.45 6.52
N GLU A 29 1.78 -13.57 7.01
CA GLU A 29 2.53 -14.57 7.79
C GLU A 29 3.02 -15.72 6.91
N ARG A 30 2.34 -15.98 5.79
CA ARG A 30 2.65 -17.03 4.81
C ARG A 30 2.28 -16.58 3.40
N LYS A 31 2.93 -17.14 2.37
CA LYS A 31 2.62 -16.82 0.96
C LYS A 31 1.16 -17.11 0.58
N SER A 32 0.49 -18.03 1.26
CA SER A 32 -0.92 -18.32 1.02
C SER A 32 -1.87 -17.22 1.51
N ASP A 33 -1.38 -16.22 2.27
CA ASP A 33 -2.17 -15.06 2.69
C ASP A 33 -2.31 -14.02 1.56
N LEU A 34 -1.59 -14.21 0.44
CA LEU A 34 -1.67 -13.40 -0.77
C LEU A 34 -2.90 -13.80 -1.60
N THR A 35 -4.05 -13.22 -1.30
CA THR A 35 -5.35 -13.67 -1.81
C THR A 35 -5.87 -12.81 -2.96
N THR A 36 -5.57 -11.52 -2.99
CA THR A 36 -6.00 -10.60 -4.04
C THR A 36 -5.04 -10.60 -5.24
N TRP A 37 -5.43 -9.94 -6.33
CA TRP A 37 -4.55 -9.79 -7.49
C TRP A 37 -3.35 -8.88 -7.19
N ALA A 38 -3.55 -7.80 -6.42
CA ALA A 38 -2.46 -6.93 -5.99
C ALA A 38 -1.48 -7.68 -5.07
N ASP A 39 -2.00 -8.55 -4.19
CA ASP A 39 -1.17 -9.38 -3.30
C ASP A 39 -0.28 -10.34 -4.09
N ARG A 40 -0.80 -10.90 -5.19
CA ARG A 40 -0.01 -11.85 -6.01
C ARG A 40 1.20 -11.17 -6.63
N ILE A 41 1.10 -9.87 -6.95
CA ILE A 41 2.24 -9.06 -7.43
C ILE A 41 3.25 -8.86 -6.28
N ILE A 42 2.79 -8.71 -5.04
CA ILE A 42 3.66 -8.67 -3.85
C ILE A 42 4.52 -9.94 -3.71
N GLY A 43 4.12 -11.08 -4.30
CA GLY A 43 4.80 -12.36 -4.15
C GLY A 43 6.33 -12.35 -4.36
N ILE A 44 6.85 -11.44 -5.19
CA ILE A 44 8.30 -11.26 -5.42
C ILE A 44 9.01 -10.53 -4.26
N PHE A 45 8.29 -9.70 -3.50
CA PHE A 45 8.78 -8.95 -2.35
C PHE A 45 8.44 -9.60 -1.00
N TYR A 46 7.63 -10.66 -1.02
CA TYR A 46 7.10 -11.31 0.17
C TYR A 46 8.19 -11.64 1.20
N ARG A 47 7.87 -11.34 2.45
CA ARG A 47 8.63 -11.72 3.64
C ARG A 47 7.64 -12.04 4.76
N LYS A 48 8.05 -12.93 5.67
CA LYS A 48 7.23 -13.27 6.84
C LYS A 48 7.04 -12.01 7.71
N SER A 49 5.83 -11.86 8.24
CA SER A 49 5.40 -10.75 9.11
C SER A 49 5.52 -9.38 8.43
N MET A 50 5.28 -9.34 7.12
CA MET A 50 5.28 -8.10 6.34
C MET A 50 3.99 -7.31 6.60
N PRO A 51 4.07 -6.08 7.14
CA PRO A 51 2.90 -5.21 7.26
C PRO A 51 2.56 -4.62 5.89
N VAL A 52 1.27 -4.62 5.57
CA VAL A 52 0.71 -4.19 4.28
C VAL A 52 -0.59 -3.44 4.52
N LYS A 53 -0.77 -2.32 3.83
CA LYS A 53 -2.04 -1.61 3.77
C LYS A 53 -2.72 -1.92 2.44
N ARG A 54 -3.84 -2.64 2.48
CA ARG A 54 -4.71 -2.83 1.32
C ARG A 54 -5.67 -1.65 1.17
N SER A 55 -5.94 -1.20 -0.05
CA SER A 55 -6.92 -0.14 -0.29
C SER A 55 -7.58 -0.28 -1.66
N TYR A 56 -8.88 -0.01 -1.71
CA TYR A 56 -9.65 0.10 -2.95
C TYR A 56 -9.76 1.59 -3.32
N MET A 57 -9.19 1.96 -4.47
CA MET A 57 -8.91 3.36 -4.79
C MET A 57 -9.87 3.89 -5.85
N THR A 58 -10.89 4.67 -5.43
CA THR A 58 -11.89 5.48 -6.22
C THR A 58 -12.59 4.83 -7.43
N CYS A 59 -12.15 3.65 -7.84
CA CYS A 59 -12.73 2.74 -8.80
C CYS A 59 -13.08 1.48 -8.01
N ASN A 60 -14.25 0.88 -8.26
CA ASN A 60 -14.75 -0.24 -7.44
C ASN A 60 -13.84 -1.49 -7.45
N THR A 61 -12.85 -1.51 -8.33
CA THR A 61 -12.05 -2.67 -8.70
C THR A 61 -10.54 -2.41 -8.71
N LEU A 62 -10.08 -1.21 -8.38
CA LEU A 62 -8.64 -0.90 -8.35
C LEU A 62 -8.10 -1.18 -6.94
N ASP A 63 -7.62 -2.42 -6.76
CA ASP A 63 -6.98 -2.91 -5.55
C ASP A 63 -5.51 -2.49 -5.54
N MET A 64 -5.05 -1.93 -4.42
CA MET A 64 -3.67 -1.52 -4.23
C MET A 64 -3.17 -1.95 -2.85
N ASP A 65 -1.94 -2.45 -2.83
CA ASP A 65 -1.24 -2.79 -1.61
C ASP A 65 -0.02 -1.90 -1.40
N PHE A 66 0.05 -1.24 -0.26
CA PHE A 66 1.14 -0.36 0.14
C PHE A 66 2.04 -1.03 1.19
N PHE A 67 3.35 -1.01 0.97
CA PHE A 67 4.33 -1.65 1.84
C PHE A 67 5.75 -1.09 1.60
N PHE A 68 6.69 -1.48 2.47
CA PHE A 68 8.10 -1.14 2.29
C PHE A 68 8.88 -2.28 1.65
N THR A 69 9.89 -2.00 0.83
CA THR A 69 10.87 -3.01 0.38
C THR A 69 11.83 -3.40 1.51
N LYS A 70 12.70 -4.38 1.28
CA LYS A 70 13.74 -4.75 2.26
C LYS A 70 14.73 -3.62 2.54
N ASP A 71 14.94 -2.77 1.54
CA ASP A 71 15.83 -1.60 1.57
C ASP A 71 15.12 -0.36 2.15
N GLY A 72 13.86 -0.49 2.55
CA GLY A 72 13.08 0.56 3.20
C GLY A 72 12.47 1.58 2.24
N GLU A 73 12.34 1.25 0.95
CA GLU A 73 11.62 2.08 -0.01
C GLU A 73 10.10 1.86 0.15
N ALA A 74 9.33 2.94 0.29
CA ALA A 74 7.87 2.89 0.18
C ALA A 74 7.44 2.61 -1.27
N ILE A 75 6.68 1.53 -1.49
CA ILE A 75 6.14 1.18 -2.81
C ILE A 75 4.69 0.70 -2.70
N TYR A 76 4.05 0.51 -3.86
CA TYR A 76 2.75 -0.12 -3.94
C TYR A 76 2.63 -1.02 -5.16
N THR A 77 1.83 -2.08 -5.05
CA THR A 77 1.33 -2.86 -6.18
C THR A 77 -0.10 -2.46 -6.48
N TYR A 78 -0.56 -2.70 -7.71
CA TYR A 78 -1.92 -2.40 -8.11
C TYR A 78 -2.44 -3.47 -9.07
N ALA A 79 -3.73 -3.79 -8.98
CA ALA A 79 -4.44 -4.64 -9.92
C ALA A 79 -5.91 -4.21 -9.99
N GLY A 80 -6.47 -4.19 -11.19
CA GLY A 80 -7.89 -3.84 -11.32
C GLY A 80 -8.41 -3.91 -12.75
N TYR A 81 -9.72 -3.75 -12.87
CA TYR A 81 -10.45 -3.72 -14.14
C TYR A 81 -11.42 -2.54 -14.13
N ALA A 82 -11.26 -1.58 -15.04
CA ALA A 82 -12.17 -0.45 -15.14
C ALA A 82 -13.22 -0.69 -16.24
N ASP A 83 -14.50 -0.49 -15.91
CA ASP A 83 -15.58 -0.40 -16.91
C ASP A 83 -15.84 1.07 -17.28
N SER A 84 -16.87 1.35 -18.08
CA SER A 84 -17.20 2.72 -18.53
C SER A 84 -17.51 3.72 -17.41
N ARG A 85 -17.77 3.27 -16.17
CA ARG A 85 -18.01 4.12 -15.00
C ARG A 85 -16.71 4.48 -14.30
N ASP A 86 -15.76 3.55 -14.27
CA ASP A 86 -14.47 3.69 -13.59
C ASP A 86 -13.37 4.22 -14.53
N ALA A 87 -13.46 3.94 -15.84
CA ALA A 87 -12.48 4.30 -16.86
C ALA A 87 -12.60 5.75 -17.34
N THR A 88 -12.92 6.67 -16.43
CA THR A 88 -12.81 8.11 -16.70
C THR A 88 -11.39 8.55 -16.38
N GLU A 89 -10.89 9.52 -17.13
CA GLU A 89 -9.57 10.12 -16.85
C GLU A 89 -9.51 10.62 -15.40
N GLU A 90 -10.58 11.26 -14.93
CA GLU A 90 -10.67 11.78 -13.57
C GLU A 90 -10.52 10.69 -12.50
N ASN A 91 -11.26 9.58 -12.60
CA ASN A 91 -11.22 8.52 -11.59
C ASN A 91 -9.87 7.81 -11.55
N ILE A 92 -9.32 7.45 -12.72
CA ILE A 92 -8.01 6.80 -12.82
C ILE A 92 -6.92 7.73 -12.29
N VAL A 93 -6.89 8.99 -12.74
CA VAL A 93 -5.87 9.95 -12.34
C VAL A 93 -5.96 10.25 -10.83
N ASN A 94 -7.17 10.39 -10.28
CA ASN A 94 -7.37 10.62 -8.85
C ASN A 94 -6.90 9.43 -8.01
N ALA A 95 -7.16 8.19 -8.44
CA ALA A 95 -6.67 6.99 -7.76
C ALA A 95 -5.14 6.96 -7.66
N PHE A 96 -4.44 7.16 -8.78
CA PHE A 96 -2.97 7.15 -8.79
C PHE A 96 -2.37 8.38 -8.11
N ARG A 97 -3.04 9.54 -8.15
CA ARG A 97 -2.60 10.72 -7.38
C ARG A 97 -2.65 10.43 -5.88
N LEU A 98 -3.72 9.80 -5.38
CA LEU A 98 -3.83 9.42 -3.98
C LEU A 98 -2.84 8.32 -3.61
N ALA A 99 -2.59 7.35 -4.50
CA ALA A 99 -1.58 6.30 -4.28
C ALA A 99 -0.16 6.87 -4.16
N ASN A 100 0.21 7.81 -5.03
CA ASN A 100 1.49 8.51 -4.95
C ASN A 100 1.60 9.34 -3.68
N LYS A 101 0.53 10.05 -3.29
CA LYS A 101 0.49 10.75 -2.00
C LYS A 101 0.70 9.78 -0.83
N MET A 102 0.02 8.63 -0.82
CA MET A 102 0.19 7.61 0.21
C MET A 102 1.63 7.11 0.29
N LYS A 103 2.25 6.80 -0.85
CA LYS A 103 3.67 6.43 -0.94
C LYS A 103 4.59 7.51 -0.34
N GLU A 104 4.38 8.78 -0.69
CA GLU A 104 5.17 9.89 -0.16
C GLU A 104 5.00 10.04 1.35
N GLU A 105 3.78 9.95 1.86
CA GLU A 105 3.51 10.05 3.30
C GLU A 105 4.09 8.86 4.08
N MET A 106 4.10 7.66 3.49
CA MET A 106 4.81 6.50 4.08
C MET A 106 6.30 6.78 4.23
N GLN A 107 6.93 7.32 3.17
CA GLN A 107 8.36 7.64 3.18
C GLN A 107 8.68 8.72 4.23
N LYS A 108 7.87 9.79 4.29
CA LYS A 108 8.02 10.84 5.30
C LYS A 108 7.82 10.31 6.71
N ALA A 109 6.85 9.42 6.93
CA ALA A 109 6.54 8.88 8.25
C ALA A 109 7.66 7.97 8.76
N ILE A 110 8.19 7.09 7.91
CA ILE A 110 9.24 6.15 8.32
C ILE A 110 10.56 6.88 8.61
N GLU A 111 10.91 7.93 7.86
CA GLU A 111 12.12 8.72 8.07
C GLU A 111 12.05 9.58 9.34
N LYS A 112 10.86 10.05 9.72
CA LYS A 112 10.66 10.78 10.97
C LYS A 112 10.75 9.88 12.21
N ASN A 113 10.34 8.62 12.09
CA ASN A 113 10.38 7.64 13.18
C ASN A 113 11.75 6.92 13.31
N ASP A 114 12.71 7.24 12.44
CA ASP A 114 14.09 6.74 12.46
C ASP A 114 15.05 7.70 13.20
N LEU A 115 14.59 8.92 13.51
CA LEU A 115 15.29 9.94 14.30
C LEU A 115 14.93 9.83 15.78
#